data_AF-A0A965IGE9-F1
#
_entry.id   AF-A0A965IGE9-F1
#
_cell.length_a   1.000
_cell.length_b   1.000
_cell.length_c   1.000
_cell.angle_alpha   90.00
_cell.angle_beta   90.00
_cell.angle_gamma   90.00
#
_symmetry.space_group_name_H-M   'P 1'
#
loop_
_entity.id
_entity.type
_entity.pdbx_description
1 polymer ?
#
loop_
_entity_poly.entity_id
_entity_poly.type
_entity_poly.pdbx_seq_one_letter_code
_entity_poly.pdbx_strand_id
1 'polypeptide(L)' 'MRPDYATPEDFAKWRAHAETLDTHALRWSITDCRHAARNLRGFNPIREGYYEDQAFTYADELARRNRI' A
#
# COMPACT_ATOMS: atom_id res chain seq x y z
N MET A 1 -1.82 4.09 21.75
CA MET A 1 -0.69 3.46 21.03
C MET A 1 -1.23 2.98 19.69
N ARG A 2 -0.56 3.26 18.57
CA ARG A 2 -1.02 2.82 17.24
C ARG A 2 -0.73 1.32 17.08
N PRO A 3 -1.66 0.52 16.53
CA PRO A 3 -1.38 -0.88 16.23
C PRO A 3 -0.35 -1.01 15.12
N ASP A 4 0.33 -2.15 15.08
CA ASP A 4 1.30 -2.48 14.01
C ASP A 4 0.65 -3.00 12.73
N TYR A 5 -0.63 -3.43 12.79
CA TYR A 5 -1.43 -3.87 11.65
C TYR A 5 -2.22 -2.70 11.04
N ALA A 6 -2.67 -2.88 9.80
CA ALA A 6 -3.43 -1.86 9.06
C ALA A 6 -4.84 -1.69 9.65
N THR A 7 -5.24 -0.45 9.90
CA THR A 7 -6.60 -0.12 10.37
C THR A 7 -7.47 0.42 9.24
N PRO A 8 -8.81 0.44 9.39
CA PRO A 8 -9.70 1.05 8.39
C PRO A 8 -9.33 2.49 8.02
N GLU A 9 -8.85 3.27 8.99
CA GLU A 9 -8.38 4.66 8.78
C GLU A 9 -7.13 4.72 7.90
N ASP A 10 -6.26 3.71 7.97
CA ASP A 10 -5.08 3.63 7.12
C ASP A 10 -5.49 3.38 5.66
N PHE A 11 -6.42 2.46 5.41
CA PHE A 11 -6.98 2.27 4.07
C PHE A 11 -7.61 3.54 3.51
N ALA A 12 -8.37 4.28 4.33
CA ALA A 12 -8.95 5.55 3.90
C ALA A 12 -7.89 6.58 3.51
N LYS A 13 -6.81 6.70 4.30
CA LYS A 13 -5.68 7.60 4.00
C LYS A 13 -4.94 7.17 2.74
N TRP A 14 -4.68 5.88 2.56
CA TRP A 14 -3.98 5.39 1.38
C TRP A 14 -4.79 5.59 0.11
N ARG A 15 -6.11 5.36 0.12
CA ARG A 15 -6.96 5.66 -1.03
C ARG A 15 -6.93 7.14 -1.38
N ALA A 16 -7.13 8.01 -0.40
CA ALA A 16 -7.07 9.46 -0.60
C ALA A 16 -5.71 9.91 -1.14
N HIS A 17 -4.61 9.32 -0.65
CA HIS A 17 -3.28 9.59 -1.18
C HIS A 17 -3.07 9.03 -2.59
N ALA A 18 -3.57 7.83 -2.88
CA ALA A 18 -3.44 7.21 -4.20
C ALA A 18 -4.07 8.08 -5.30
N GLU A 19 -5.21 8.70 -5.00
CA GLU A 19 -5.92 9.62 -5.90
C GLU A 19 -5.10 10.87 -6.24
N THR A 20 -4.18 11.32 -5.36
CA THR A 20 -3.33 12.50 -5.63
C THR A 20 -2.08 12.19 -6.43
N LEU A 21 -1.69 10.92 -6.53
CA LEU A 21 -0.49 10.49 -7.27
C LEU A 21 -0.78 10.39 -8.77
N ASP A 22 0.21 10.69 -9.61
CA ASP A 22 0.18 10.28 -11.01
C ASP A 22 0.47 8.77 -11.16
N THR A 23 0.28 8.23 -12.37
CA THR A 23 0.48 6.80 -12.65
C THR A 23 1.92 6.33 -12.39
N HIS A 24 2.92 7.18 -12.61
CA HIS A 24 4.32 6.82 -12.38
C HIS A 24 4.61 6.72 -10.89
N ALA A 25 4.25 7.73 -10.11
CA ALA A 25 4.40 7.77 -8.66
C ALA A 25 3.60 6.65 -7.98
N LEU A 26 2.43 6.30 -8.51
CA LEU A 26 1.62 5.20 -8.00
C LEU A 26 2.32 3.84 -8.21
N ARG A 27 2.89 3.59 -9.40
CA ARG A 27 3.68 2.37 -9.68
C ARG A 27 4.93 2.27 -8.80
N TRP A 28 5.61 3.39 -8.57
CA TRP A 28 6.76 3.45 -7.65
C TRP A 28 6.35 3.13 -6.22
N SER A 29 5.28 3.75 -5.71
CA SER A 29 4.77 3.52 -4.36
C SER A 29 4.39 2.05 -4.13
N ILE A 30 3.73 1.41 -5.10
CA ILE A 30 3.41 -0.03 -5.04
C ILE A 30 4.68 -0.88 -4.93
N THR A 31 5.70 -0.54 -5.73
CA THR A 31 6.96 -1.29 -5.75
C THR A 31 7.71 -1.14 -4.43
N ASP A 32 7.75 0.07 -3.88
CA ASP A 32 8.39 0.37 -2.60
C ASP A 32 7.71 -0.38 -1.44
N CYS A 33 6.37 -0.37 -1.38
CA CYS A 33 5.62 -1.12 -0.37
C CYS A 33 5.93 -2.62 -0.44
N ARG A 34 6.01 -3.20 -1.64
CA ARG A 34 6.38 -4.61 -1.83
C ARG A 34 7.81 -4.92 -1.39
N HIS A 35 8.74 -3.99 -1.60
CA HIS A 35 10.10 -4.15 -1.09
C HIS A 35 10.14 -4.11 0.44
N ALA A 36 9.39 -3.20 1.06
CA ALA A 36 9.25 -3.14 2.52
C ALA A 36 8.66 -4.44 3.07
N ALA A 37 7.56 -4.93 2.51
CA ALA A 37 6.94 -6.20 2.90
C ALA A 37 7.93 -7.37 2.79
N ARG A 38 8.65 -7.48 1.66
CA ARG A 38 9.65 -8.54 1.46
C ARG A 38 10.78 -8.48 2.48
N ASN A 39 11.24 -7.28 2.85
CA ASN A 39 12.32 -7.13 3.84
C ASN A 39 11.87 -7.48 5.26
N LEU A 40 10.56 -7.43 5.53
CA LEU A 40 9.98 -7.77 6.83
C LEU A 40 9.56 -9.23 6.93
N ARG A 41 9.51 -9.96 5.80
CA ARG A 41 9.12 -11.36 5.75
C ARG A 41 9.96 -12.22 6.69
N GLY A 42 9.26 -13.01 7.51
CA GLY A 42 9.89 -13.91 8.49
C GLY A 42 10.43 -13.25 9.75
N PHE A 43 10.56 -11.91 9.78
CA PHE A 43 11.00 -11.16 10.96
C PHE A 43 9.83 -10.44 11.64
N ASN A 44 8.94 -9.81 10.87
CA ASN A 44 7.78 -9.09 11.38
C ASN A 44 6.57 -9.31 10.45
N PRO A 45 5.80 -10.40 10.65
CA PRO A 45 4.67 -10.74 9.79
C PRO A 45 3.54 -9.70 9.82
N ILE A 46 3.36 -9.00 10.95
CA ILE A 46 2.33 -7.98 11.09
C ILE A 46 2.65 -6.78 10.19
N ARG A 47 3.91 -6.30 10.23
CA ARG A 47 4.35 -5.20 9.38
C ARG A 47 4.51 -5.63 7.91
N GLU A 48 4.87 -6.88 7.64
CA GLU A 48 4.79 -7.44 6.29
C GLU A 48 3.37 -7.27 5.74
N GLY A 49 2.35 -7.74 6.47
CA GLY A 49 0.95 -7.59 6.09
C GLY A 49 0.52 -6.14 5.91
N TYR A 50 0.95 -5.24 6.80
CA TYR A 50 0.68 -3.80 6.69
C TYR A 50 1.11 -3.21 5.33
N TYR A 51 2.32 -3.52 4.89
CA TYR A 51 2.84 -3.01 3.61
C TYR A 51 2.24 -3.73 2.40
N GLU A 52 1.87 -5.02 2.52
CA GLU A 52 1.10 -5.71 1.48
C GLU A 52 -0.28 -5.05 1.29
N ASP A 53 -1.01 -4.78 2.38
CA ASP A 53 -2.32 -4.09 2.34
C ASP A 53 -2.22 -2.70 1.69
N GLN A 54 -1.17 -1.95 2.03
CA GLN A 54 -0.90 -0.66 1.40
C GLN A 54 -0.62 -0.81 -0.11
N ALA A 55 0.21 -1.78 -0.49
CA ALA A 55 0.52 -2.06 -1.89
C ALA A 55 -0.74 -2.45 -2.69
N PHE A 56 -1.62 -3.27 -2.12
CA PHE A 56 -2.89 -3.65 -2.75
C PHE A 56 -3.82 -2.45 -2.89
N THR A 57 -3.87 -1.56 -1.90
CA THR A 57 -4.69 -0.34 -1.98
C THR A 57 -4.25 0.57 -3.11
N TYR A 58 -2.94 0.75 -3.30
CA TYR A 58 -2.42 1.52 -4.45
C TYR A 58 -2.61 0.80 -5.78
N ALA A 59 -2.49 -0.53 -5.80
CA ALA A 59 -2.71 -1.32 -7.00
C ALA A 59 -4.18 -1.29 -7.45
N ASP A 60 -5.13 -1.22 -6.54
CA ASP A 60 -6.56 -1.06 -6.85
C ASP A 60 -6.83 0.26 -7.59
N GLU A 61 -6.26 1.38 -7.11
CA GLU A 61 -6.35 2.67 -7.80
C GLU A 61 -5.71 2.61 -9.20
N LEU A 62 -4.54 1.96 -9.33
CA LEU A 62 -3.89 1.78 -10.62
C LEU A 62 -4.76 0.94 -11.59
N ALA A 63 -5.37 -0.13 -11.08
CA ALA A 63 -6.27 -0.98 -11.85
C ALA A 63 -7.52 -0.22 -12.29
N ARG A 64 -8.09 0.62 -11.41
CA ARG A 64 -9.22 1.50 -11.73
C ARG A 64 -8.87 2.45 -12.88
N ARG A 65 -7.70 3.07 -12.86
CA ARG A 65 -7.22 3.97 -13.93
C ARG A 65 -7.03 3.27 -15.28
N ASN A 66 -6.56 2.02 -15.28
CA ASN A 66 -6.33 1.26 -16.52
C ASN A 66 -7.62 0.70 -17.16
N ARG A 67 -8.75 0.73 -16.45
CA ARG A 67 -10.06 0.29 -16.96
C ARG A 67 -10.85 1.40 -17.67
N ILE A 68 -10.32 2.63 -17.66
CA ILE A 68 -10.86 3.82 -18.33
C ILE A 68 -10.14 3.96 -19.67
#